data_AF-A0A7W4G9Y4-F1
#
_entry.id   AF-A0A7W4G9Y4-F1
#
_cell.length_a   1.000
_cell.length_b   1.000
_cell.length_c   1.000
_cell.angle_alpha   90.00
_cell.angle_beta   90.00
_cell.angle_gamma   90.00
#
_symmetry.space_group_name_H-M   'P 1'
#
loop_
_entity.id
_entity.type
_entity.pdbx_description
1 polymer ?
#
loop_
_entity_poly.entity_id
_entity_poly.type
_entity_poly.pdbx_seq_one_letter_code
_entity_poly.pdbx_strand_id
1 'polypeptide(L)' 'MSEIKIWVMPIILIARSQKVGRQEKLAWIVACLFISWFCLLLFMLIAPLKPNQK' A
#
# COMPACT_ATOMS: atom_id res chain seq x y z
N MET A 1 8.46 11.67 12.32
CA MET A 1 8.47 12.04 10.88
C MET A 1 9.29 11.03 10.06
N SER A 2 9.02 9.74 10.22
CA SER A 2 9.88 8.65 9.71
C SER A 2 9.11 7.51 9.02
N GLU A 3 7.78 7.45 9.15
CA GLU A 3 6.97 6.31 8.71
C GLU A 3 6.74 6.25 7.19
N ILE A 4 6.75 7.40 6.50
CA ILE A 4 6.58 7.49 5.04
C ILE A 4 7.62 6.66 4.28
N LYS A 5 8.84 6.50 4.84
CA LYS A 5 9.96 5.85 4.14
C LYS A 5 9.70 4.36 3.90
N ILE A 6 9.05 3.69 4.85
CA ILE A 6 8.74 2.25 4.76
C ILE A 6 7.67 2.02 3.70
N TRP A 7 6.70 2.92 3.61
CA TRP A 7 5.60 2.81 2.67
C TRP A 7 5.99 3.12 1.22
N VAL A 8 6.95 4.02 1.02
CA VAL A 8 7.46 4.39 -0.32
C VAL A 8 8.53 3.41 -0.85
N MET A 9 9.11 2.57 0.01
CA MET A 9 10.13 1.58 -0.35
C MET A 9 9.74 0.66 -1.54
N PRO A 10 8.54 0.03 -1.57
CA PRO A 10 8.14 -0.81 -2.71
C PRO A 10 8.01 -0.01 -4.01
N ILE A 11 7.55 1.24 -3.94
CA ILE A 11 7.42 2.12 -5.12
C ILE A 11 8.81 2.41 -5.70
N ILE A 12 9.81 2.68 -4.85
CA ILE A 12 11.21 2.89 -5.28
C ILE A 12 11.79 1.61 -5.90
N LEU A 13 11.50 0.43 -5.32
CA LEU A 13 11.96 -0.86 -5.83
C LEU A 13 11.41 -1.11 -7.24
N ILE A 14 10.11 -0.90 -7.45
CA ILE A 14 9.44 -1.03 -8.75
C ILE A 14 10.01 -0.01 -9.75
N ALA A 15 10.19 1.24 -9.33
CA ALA A 15 10.72 2.31 -10.18
C ALA A 15 12.16 2.00 -10.66
N ARG A 16 13.01 1.47 -9.78
CA ARG A 16 14.41 1.11 -10.10
C ARG A 16 14.56 -0.23 -10.81
N SER A 17 13.55 -1.11 -10.76
CA SER A 17 13.62 -2.41 -11.42
C SER A 17 13.68 -2.24 -12.95
N GLN A 18 14.67 -2.88 -13.59
CA GLN A 18 14.74 -2.94 -15.06
C GLN A 18 13.96 -4.13 -15.63
N LYS A 19 13.33 -4.95 -14.78
CA LYS A 19 12.61 -6.16 -15.18
C LYS A 19 11.21 -5.90 -15.76
N VAL A 20 10.66 -4.71 -15.56
CA VAL A 20 9.30 -4.33 -15.98
C VAL A 20 9.35 -3.06 -16.82
N GLY A 21 8.57 -3.02 -17.91
CA GLY A 21 8.48 -1.88 -18.81
C GLY A 21 7.86 -0.63 -18.17
N ARG A 22 7.88 0.50 -18.88
CA ARG A 22 7.42 1.81 -18.36
C ARG A 22 5.92 1.80 -17.99
N GLN A 23 5.08 1.17 -18.80
CA GLN A 23 3.65 1.03 -18.51
C GLN A 23 3.38 0.03 -17.38
N GLU A 24 4.09 -1.10 -17.36
CA GLU A 24 3.97 -2.10 -16.31
C GLU A 24 4.35 -1.53 -14.93
N LYS A 25 5.39 -0.69 -14.86
CA LYS A 25 5.74 0.03 -13.63
C LYS A 25 4.58 0.87 -13.09
N LEU A 26 3.87 1.60 -13.95
CA LEU A 26 2.72 2.40 -13.54
C LEU A 26 1.59 1.52 -13.03
N ALA A 27 1.32 0.39 -13.70
CA ALA A 27 0.32 -0.58 -13.25
C ALA A 27 0.66 -1.12 -11.86
N TRP A 28 1.93 -1.45 -11.60
CA TRP A 28 2.38 -1.93 -10.29
C TRP A 28 2.30 -0.88 -9.19
N ILE A 29 2.63 0.39 -9.49
CA ILE A 29 2.50 1.49 -8.52
C ILE A 29 1.03 1.71 -8.15
N VAL A 30 0.15 1.74 -9.16
CA VAL A 30 -1.31 1.86 -8.94
C VAL A 30 -1.84 0.66 -8.15
N ALA A 31 -1.41 -0.57 -8.47
CA ALA A 31 -1.81 -1.76 -7.73
C ALA A 31 -1.35 -1.71 -6.26
N CYS A 32 -0.11 -1.30 -5.99
CA CYS A 32 0.39 -1.11 -4.63
C CYS A 32 -0.43 -0.09 -3.84
N LEU A 33 -0.76 1.05 -4.46
CA LEU A 33 -1.61 2.07 -3.88
C LEU A 33 -3.01 1.52 -3.58
N PHE A 34 -3.58 0.79 -4.53
CA PHE A 34 -4.91 0.21 -4.41
C PHE A 34 -5.00 -0.81 -3.28
N ILE A 35 -4.03 -1.73 -3.20
CA ILE A 35 -3.99 -2.75 -2.13
C ILE A 35 -3.78 -2.09 -0.76
N SER A 36 -2.85 -1.13 -0.64
CA SER A 36 -2.63 -0.47 0.65
C SER A 36 -3.84 0.31 1.13
N TRP A 37 -4.55 0.98 0.23
CA TRP A 37 -5.78 1.69 0.57
C TRP A 37 -6.94 0.73 0.86
N PHE A 38 -7.05 -0.37 0.10
CA PHE A 38 -8.08 -1.39 0.30
C PHE A 38 -7.92 -2.12 1.64
N CYS A 39 -6.70 -2.34 2.13
CA CYS A 39 -6.46 -2.85 3.48
C CYS A 39 -7.11 -1.98 4.58
N LEU A 40 -7.21 -0.66 4.39
CA LEU A 40 -7.90 0.22 5.33
C LEU A 40 -9.43 0.04 5.27
N LEU A 41 -9.97 -0.16 4.07
CA LEU A 41 -11.39 -0.49 3.90
C LEU A 41 -11.74 -1.82 4.57
N LEU A 42 -10.92 -2.85 4.36
CA LEU A 42 -11.06 -4.13 5.06
C LEU A 42 -10.85 -3.97 6.56
N PHE A 43 -9.89 -3.16 6.99
CA PHE A 43 -9.72 -2.86 8.41
C PHE A 43 -10.98 -2.21 8.97
N MET A 44 -11.60 -1.24 8.32
CA MET A 44 -12.85 -0.64 8.79
C MET A 44 -14.03 -1.63 8.77
N LEU A 45 -14.07 -2.53 7.79
CA LEU A 45 -15.13 -3.54 7.66
C LEU A 45 -15.00 -4.69 8.67
N ILE A 46 -13.77 -5.14 8.91
CA ILE A 46 -13.43 -6.29 9.76
C ILE A 46 -13.17 -5.84 11.19
N ALA A 47 -12.70 -4.60 11.41
CA ALA A 47 -12.51 -4.07 12.75
C ALA A 47 -13.85 -4.14 13.47
N PRO A 48 -13.96 -4.99 14.49
CA PRO A 48 -15.16 -5.03 15.28
C PRO A 48 -15.30 -3.65 15.94
N LEU A 49 -16.45 -3.01 15.77
CA LEU A 49 -16.89 -1.81 16.51
C LEU A 49 -17.06 -2.09 18.01
N LYS A 50 -16.35 -3.08 18.58
CA LYS A 50 -16.43 -3.37 19.99
C LYS A 50 -15.83 -2.17 20.73
N PRO A 51 -16.61 -1.46 21.57
CA PRO A 51 -16.02 -0.51 22.48
C PRO A 51 -15.00 -1.28 23.31
N ASN A 52 -13.81 -0.71 23.46
CA ASN A 52 -12.84 -1.14 24.44
C ASN A 52 -13.49 -0.93 25.82
N GLN A 53 -14.27 -1.91 26.27
CA GLN A 53 -14.81 -1.98 27.63
C GLN A 53 -13.61 -2.34 28.51
N LYS A 54 -12.97 -1.30 29.05
CA LYS A 54 -12.20 -1.42 30.29
C LYS A 54 -13.14 -1.80 31.41
#